data_AF-A0A853FL06-F1
#
_entry.id   AF-A0A853FL06-F1
#
_cell.length_a   1.000
_cell.length_b   1.000
_cell.length_c   1.000
_cell.angle_alpha   90.00
_cell.angle_beta   90.00
_cell.angle_gamma   90.00
#
_symmetry.space_group_name_H-M   'P 1'
#
loop_
_entity.id
_entity.type
_entity.pdbx_description
1 polymer ?
#
loop_
_entity_poly.entity_id
_entity_poly.type
_entity_poly.pdbx_seq_one_letter_code
_entity_poly.pdbx_strand_id
1 'polypeptide(L)'
;MDAFEQLVAELFFAEGYWVQTSFKVELTKEEKAAVGRASSPRWEIDVVAYKAATDDLLAIECKSFLDSTGVKWAELQDGHASKRYKLFREPELHSVVLNRLRTQMVETGRCRDTTKVRLAMVAGKVKRGDEERLPEHIQSKGWLFFGPDWLRDRLQERARDGYSNQVSSIVAKLLIRGSAKEGPKATPGAKLAADASLTLIMNANPKKAGSMAHGRYELYSHPRARTVGGALSLGILPADLRNDAAKGYIRIG
;
A
#
# COMPACT_ATOMS: atom_id res chain seq x y z
N MET A 1 9.05 10.56 -15.37
CA MET A 1 8.20 10.05 -14.28
C MET A 1 8.49 8.57 -14.14
N ASP A 2 9.07 8.17 -13.02
CA ASP A 2 9.40 6.79 -12.72
C ASP A 2 8.14 6.01 -12.30
N ALA A 3 8.04 4.73 -12.63
CA ALA A 3 6.87 3.92 -12.30
C ALA A 3 6.66 3.77 -10.79
N PHE A 4 7.74 3.78 -10.01
CA PHE A 4 7.67 3.73 -8.55
C PHE A 4 7.13 5.05 -7.97
N GLU A 5 7.55 6.21 -8.51
CA GLU A 5 6.99 7.51 -8.12
C GLU A 5 5.49 7.59 -8.38
N GLN A 6 5.04 7.08 -9.53
CA GLN A 6 3.62 7.02 -9.87
C GLN A 6 2.84 6.13 -8.91
N LEU A 7 3.36 4.95 -8.56
CA LEU A 7 2.77 4.09 -7.54
C LEU A 7 2.64 4.83 -6.20
N VAL A 8 3.72 5.47 -5.75
CA VAL A 8 3.73 6.23 -4.49
C VAL A 8 2.69 7.35 -4.54
N ALA A 9 2.63 8.12 -5.63
CA ALA A 9 1.64 9.17 -5.81
C ALA A 9 0.20 8.63 -5.73
N GLU A 10 -0.10 7.49 -6.36
CA GLU A 10 -1.42 6.84 -6.28
C GLU A 10 -1.78 6.43 -4.84
N LEU A 11 -0.83 5.89 -4.08
CA LEU A 11 -1.05 5.53 -2.67
C LEU A 11 -1.34 6.76 -1.82
N PHE A 12 -0.56 7.83 -1.96
CA PHE A 12 -0.82 9.09 -1.23
C PHE A 12 -2.15 9.72 -1.66
N PHE A 13 -2.49 9.70 -2.95
CA PHE A 13 -3.79 10.17 -3.42
C PHE A 13 -4.95 9.42 -2.73
N ALA A 14 -4.82 8.10 -2.60
CA ALA A 14 -5.82 7.28 -1.94
C ALA A 14 -5.93 7.52 -0.42
N GLU A 15 -4.89 8.09 0.20
CA GLU A 15 -4.89 8.56 1.60
C GLU A 15 -5.45 9.98 1.76
N GLY A 16 -5.98 10.57 0.68
CA GLY A 16 -6.61 11.89 0.66
C GLY A 16 -5.65 13.05 0.42
N TYR A 17 -4.48 12.79 -0.15
CA TYR A 17 -3.56 13.85 -0.56
C TYR A 17 -3.86 14.31 -1.98
N TRP A 18 -3.71 15.60 -2.24
CA TRP A 18 -3.39 16.07 -3.59
C TRP A 18 -1.92 15.75 -3.85
N VAL A 19 -1.59 15.25 -5.05
CA VAL A 19 -0.23 14.79 -5.38
C VAL A 19 0.25 15.35 -6.71
N GLN A 20 1.56 15.59 -6.80
CA GLN A 20 2.26 15.90 -8.05
C GLN A 20 3.63 15.25 -8.04
N THR A 21 3.94 14.47 -9.08
CA THR A 21 5.26 13.86 -9.29
C THR A 21 6.22 14.80 -10.01
N SER A 22 7.53 14.58 -9.88
CA SER A 22 8.59 15.31 -10.61
C SER A 22 8.44 16.85 -10.49
N PHE A 23 8.18 17.35 -9.28
CA PHE A 23 7.97 18.77 -9.04
C PHE A 23 9.30 19.52 -9.07
N LYS A 24 9.38 20.57 -9.89
CA LYS A 24 10.59 21.40 -10.02
C LYS A 24 10.53 22.61 -9.10
N VAL A 25 11.46 22.66 -8.15
CA VAL A 25 11.66 23.80 -7.26
C VAL A 25 12.58 24.80 -7.96
N GLU A 26 12.03 25.97 -8.21
CA GLU A 26 12.63 27.08 -8.95
C GLU A 26 13.36 28.00 -7.97
N LEU A 27 14.55 27.56 -7.52
CA LEU A 27 15.43 28.39 -6.68
C LEU A 27 15.86 29.65 -7.43
N THR A 28 15.79 30.79 -6.75
CA THR A 28 16.33 32.08 -7.19
C THR A 28 17.85 32.07 -7.24
N LYS A 29 18.45 33.08 -7.88
CA LYS A 29 19.93 33.21 -7.93
C LYS A 29 20.50 33.40 -6.53
N GLU A 30 19.82 34.18 -5.70
CA GLU A 30 20.18 34.51 -4.33
C GLU A 30 20.14 33.25 -3.45
N GLU A 31 19.10 32.44 -3.58
CA GLU A 31 19.00 31.15 -2.86
C GLU A 31 20.05 30.15 -3.31
N LYS A 32 20.34 30.07 -4.61
CA LYS A 32 21.41 29.22 -5.14
C LYS A 32 22.77 29.63 -4.59
N ALA A 33 23.02 30.94 -4.47
CA ALA A 33 24.24 31.47 -3.85
C ALA A 33 24.29 31.14 -2.35
N ALA A 34 23.17 31.29 -1.63
CA ALA A 34 23.08 31.03 -0.19
C ALA A 34 23.42 29.58 0.18
N VAL A 35 23.15 28.61 -0.69
CA VAL A 35 23.50 27.19 -0.45
C VAL A 35 24.84 26.79 -1.07
N GLY A 36 25.66 27.76 -1.51
CA GLY A 36 26.97 27.50 -2.13
C GLY A 36 26.90 26.81 -3.50
N ARG A 37 25.77 26.91 -4.20
CA ARG A 37 25.48 26.18 -5.44
C ARG A 37 24.93 27.09 -6.54
N ALA A 38 25.64 28.17 -6.84
CA ALA A 38 25.24 29.19 -7.81
C ALA A 38 24.85 28.64 -9.21
N SER A 39 25.44 27.51 -9.63
CA SER A 39 25.19 26.85 -10.91
C SER A 39 24.34 25.58 -10.81
N SER A 40 23.70 25.30 -9.67
CA SER A 40 22.92 24.06 -9.55
C SER A 40 21.71 24.03 -10.50
N PRO A 41 21.42 22.84 -11.06
CA PRO A 41 20.22 22.63 -11.84
C PRO A 41 18.97 22.81 -10.96
N ARG A 42 17.80 22.81 -11.60
CA ARG A 42 16.53 22.81 -10.87
C ARG A 42 16.46 21.58 -9.97
N TRP A 43 16.05 21.79 -8.72
CA TRP A 43 15.82 20.70 -7.79
C TRP A 43 14.50 20.06 -8.13
N GLU A 44 14.51 18.75 -8.32
CA GLU A 44 13.31 17.97 -8.55
C GLU A 44 12.96 17.22 -7.26
N ILE A 45 11.71 17.31 -6.84
CA ILE A 45 11.14 16.50 -5.77
C ILE A 45 10.34 15.39 -6.44
N ASP A 46 10.68 14.13 -6.13
CA ASP A 46 10.10 12.95 -6.77
C ASP A 46 8.57 12.95 -6.66
N VAL A 47 8.03 13.20 -5.46
CA VAL A 47 6.58 13.41 -5.23
C VAL A 47 6.35 14.54 -4.23
N VAL A 48 5.45 15.45 -4.54
CA VAL A 48 4.88 16.39 -3.57
C VAL A 48 3.47 15.97 -3.24
N ALA A 49 3.13 15.92 -1.94
CA ALA A 49 1.80 15.53 -1.48
C ALA A 49 1.25 16.52 -0.45
N TYR A 50 0.11 17.15 -0.72
CA TYR A 50 -0.56 18.07 0.19
C TYR A 50 -1.85 17.47 0.75
N LYS A 51 -2.06 17.56 2.07
CA LYS A 51 -3.32 17.14 2.71
C LYS A 51 -3.98 18.32 3.41
N ALA A 52 -5.05 18.83 2.78
CA ALA A 52 -5.79 19.99 3.28
C ALA A 52 -6.36 19.77 4.70
N ALA A 53 -6.74 18.55 5.05
CA ALA A 53 -7.30 18.23 6.36
C ALA A 53 -6.30 18.41 7.52
N THR A 54 -5.01 18.26 7.26
CA THR A 54 -3.94 18.41 8.28
C THR A 54 -3.01 19.59 8.01
N ASP A 55 -3.22 20.30 6.90
CA ASP A 55 -2.37 21.38 6.39
C ASP A 55 -0.89 21.00 6.28
N ASP A 56 -0.65 19.77 5.85
CA ASP A 56 0.68 19.20 5.68
C ASP A 56 1.06 19.10 4.20
N LEU A 57 2.24 19.63 3.86
CA LEU A 57 2.89 19.42 2.57
C LEU A 57 4.10 18.50 2.75
N LEU A 58 4.14 17.41 2.02
CA LEU A 58 5.24 16.47 2.03
C LEU A 58 6.09 16.67 0.78
N ALA A 59 7.40 16.86 0.97
CA ALA A 59 8.40 16.73 -0.08
C ALA A 59 8.99 15.32 0.01
N ILE A 60 8.61 14.44 -0.92
CA ILE A 60 8.85 13.01 -0.83
C ILE A 60 9.96 12.61 -1.80
N GLU A 61 11.01 12.00 -1.28
CA GLU A 61 12.04 11.29 -2.05
C GLU A 61 11.67 9.80 -2.16
N CYS A 62 11.67 9.27 -3.37
CA CYS A 62 11.29 7.89 -3.67
C CYS A 62 12.52 7.07 -4.07
N LYS A 63 12.68 5.88 -3.48
CA LYS A 63 13.76 4.94 -3.84
C LYS A 63 13.23 3.51 -3.91
N SER A 64 13.07 3.00 -5.13
CA SER A 64 12.55 1.65 -5.37
C SER A 64 13.50 0.57 -4.87
N PHE A 65 14.73 0.53 -5.40
CA PHE A 65 15.82 -0.40 -5.06
C PHE A 65 15.41 -1.87 -4.92
N LEU A 66 14.35 -2.30 -5.60
CA LEU A 66 13.77 -3.64 -5.44
C LEU A 66 14.81 -4.74 -5.73
N ASP A 67 15.65 -4.52 -6.76
CA ASP A 67 16.71 -5.43 -7.19
C ASP A 67 18.11 -5.10 -6.62
N SER A 68 18.19 -4.14 -5.68
CA SER A 68 19.44 -3.69 -5.08
C SER A 68 19.54 -4.11 -3.61
N THR A 69 20.56 -3.65 -2.90
CA THR A 69 20.68 -3.82 -1.44
C THR A 69 19.68 -2.98 -0.65
N GLY A 70 18.91 -2.09 -1.29
CA GLY A 70 18.01 -1.16 -0.62
C GLY A 70 18.69 0.11 -0.11
N VAL A 71 17.88 1.02 0.43
CA VAL A 71 18.32 2.25 1.10
C VAL A 71 19.13 1.89 2.33
N LYS A 72 20.28 2.55 2.51
CA LYS A 72 21.21 2.27 3.61
C LYS A 72 21.20 3.44 4.59
N TRP A 73 21.16 3.15 5.88
CA TRP A 73 21.31 4.17 6.93
C TRP A 73 22.63 4.94 6.77
N ALA A 74 23.72 4.27 6.41
CA ALA A 74 25.02 4.89 6.22
C ALA A 74 25.07 5.93 5.08
N GLU A 75 24.12 5.92 4.13
CA GLU A 75 24.04 6.94 3.07
C GLU A 75 23.40 8.25 3.57
N LEU A 76 22.74 8.22 4.74
CA LEU A 76 22.22 9.40 5.46
C LEU A 76 23.20 9.93 6.50
N GLN A 77 24.30 9.24 6.75
CA GLN A 77 25.39 9.68 7.61
C GLN A 77 26.46 10.44 6.82
N ASP A 78 27.29 11.19 7.53
CA ASP A 78 28.49 11.80 6.98
C ASP A 78 29.53 10.73 6.61
N GLY A 79 30.22 10.88 5.47
CA GLY A 79 31.23 9.92 4.99
C GLY A 79 31.29 9.73 3.48
N HIS A 80 32.05 8.77 2.95
CA HIS A 80 32.24 8.63 1.49
C HIS A 80 30.97 8.24 0.70
N ALA A 81 29.98 7.60 1.35
CA ALA A 81 28.68 7.28 0.75
C ALA A 81 27.71 8.48 0.71
N SER A 82 28.12 9.64 1.24
CA SER A 82 27.30 10.82 1.52
C SER A 82 27.03 11.72 0.30
N LYS A 83 26.73 11.17 -0.88
CA LYS A 83 26.43 12.02 -2.07
C LYS A 83 25.01 11.93 -2.61
N ARG A 84 24.24 10.90 -2.21
CA ARG A 84 22.91 10.61 -2.78
C ARG A 84 21.82 11.53 -2.20
N TYR A 85 21.51 11.39 -0.92
CA TYR A 85 20.35 12.05 -0.30
C TYR A 85 20.68 13.46 0.25
N LYS A 86 20.97 14.41 -0.64
CA LYS A 86 21.41 15.75 -0.24
C LYS A 86 20.40 16.49 0.64
N LEU A 87 19.10 16.40 0.33
CA LEU A 87 18.03 17.01 1.14
C LEU A 87 17.90 16.41 2.55
N PHE A 88 18.39 15.18 2.76
CA PHE A 88 18.38 14.53 4.07
C PHE A 88 19.71 14.70 4.84
N ARG A 89 20.65 15.48 4.31
CA ARG A 89 21.97 15.65 4.96
C ARG A 89 22.43 17.09 5.05
N GLU A 90 22.15 17.90 4.03
CA GLU A 90 22.61 19.28 3.94
C GLU A 90 21.50 20.20 4.49
N PRO A 91 21.56 20.66 5.76
CA PRO A 91 20.42 21.32 6.40
C PRO A 91 20.10 22.69 5.78
N GLU A 92 21.11 23.41 5.33
CA GLU A 92 20.97 24.69 4.64
C GLU A 92 20.26 24.50 3.29
N LEU A 93 20.73 23.53 2.49
CA LEU A 93 20.10 23.17 1.23
C LEU A 93 18.65 22.72 1.43
N HIS A 94 18.42 21.82 2.38
CA HIS A 94 17.10 21.34 2.77
C HIS A 94 16.16 22.50 3.09
N SER A 95 16.60 23.42 3.96
CA SER A 95 15.79 24.56 4.39
C SER A 95 15.44 25.48 3.23
N VAL A 96 16.42 25.80 2.37
CA VAL A 96 16.20 26.67 1.20
C VAL A 96 15.25 26.03 0.19
N VAL A 97 15.44 24.75 -0.12
CA VAL A 97 14.58 24.02 -1.08
C VAL A 97 13.15 23.90 -0.55
N LEU A 98 12.94 23.52 0.72
CA LEU A 98 11.59 23.40 1.26
C LEU A 98 10.88 24.76 1.43
N ASN A 99 11.62 25.81 1.80
CA ASN A 99 11.05 27.15 1.86
C ASN A 99 10.62 27.64 0.48
N ARG A 100 11.45 27.46 -0.55
CA ARG A 100 11.08 27.82 -1.93
C ARG A 100 9.92 26.98 -2.45
N LEU A 101 9.90 25.68 -2.15
CA LEU A 101 8.77 24.79 -2.47
C LEU A 101 7.47 25.33 -1.86
N ARG A 102 7.46 25.68 -0.56
CA ARG A 102 6.30 26.27 0.10
C ARG A 102 5.84 27.53 -0.62
N THR A 103 6.77 28.46 -0.87
CA THR A 103 6.48 29.74 -1.54
C THR A 103 5.83 29.50 -2.91
N GLN A 104 6.40 28.64 -3.75
CA GLN A 104 5.82 28.31 -5.05
C GLN A 104 4.44 27.66 -4.96
N MET A 105 4.22 26.78 -3.97
CA MET A 105 2.91 26.15 -3.76
C MET A 105 1.85 27.15 -3.31
N VAL A 106 2.22 28.12 -2.46
CA VAL A 106 1.32 29.20 -2.02
C VAL A 106 1.01 30.15 -3.17
N GLU A 107 2.02 30.63 -3.89
CA GLU A 107 1.88 31.56 -5.02
C GLU A 107 0.97 30.99 -6.13
N THR A 108 0.97 29.67 -6.28
CA THR A 108 0.15 28.98 -7.27
C THR A 108 -1.18 28.47 -6.73
N GLY A 109 -1.54 28.82 -5.49
CA GLY A 109 -2.82 28.47 -4.86
C GLY A 109 -2.98 26.99 -4.50
N ARG A 110 -1.89 26.23 -4.39
CA ARG A 110 -1.91 24.79 -4.11
C ARG A 110 -1.91 24.45 -2.62
N CYS A 111 -1.44 25.34 -1.76
CA CYS A 111 -1.49 25.19 -0.30
C CYS A 111 -1.65 26.54 0.41
N ARG A 112 -1.92 26.51 1.71
CA ARG A 112 -2.00 27.71 2.56
C ARG A 112 -0.60 28.24 2.88
N ASP A 113 -0.48 29.52 3.22
CA ASP A 113 0.76 30.12 3.72
C ASP A 113 1.21 29.55 5.08
N THR A 114 0.27 29.07 5.88
CA THR A 114 0.49 28.35 7.14
C THR A 114 1.01 26.93 6.99
N THR A 115 1.00 26.38 5.77
CA THR A 115 1.29 24.97 5.50
C THR A 115 2.68 24.58 5.99
N LYS A 116 2.75 23.49 6.74
CA LYS A 116 4.01 22.91 7.22
C LYS A 116 4.58 21.99 6.15
N VAL A 117 5.80 22.28 5.71
CA VAL A 117 6.52 21.41 4.77
C VAL A 117 7.39 20.43 5.56
N ARG A 118 7.22 19.14 5.29
CA ARG A 118 8.02 18.06 5.89
C ARG A 118 8.70 17.24 4.81
N LEU A 119 9.95 16.89 5.06
CA LEU A 119 10.67 15.94 4.23
C LEU A 119 10.21 14.52 4.56
N ALA A 120 10.05 13.70 3.52
CA ALA A 120 9.62 12.32 3.65
C ALA A 120 10.42 11.42 2.71
N MET A 121 10.68 10.19 3.14
CA MET A 121 11.31 9.17 2.30
C MET A 121 10.39 7.98 2.14
N VAL A 122 10.22 7.54 0.89
CA VAL A 122 9.56 6.28 0.56
C VAL A 122 10.59 5.30 0.00
N ALA A 123 10.75 4.17 0.68
CA ALA A 123 11.72 3.14 0.32
C ALA A 123 11.03 1.84 -0.07
N GLY A 124 11.20 1.40 -1.32
CA GLY A 124 10.73 0.10 -1.79
C GLY A 124 11.52 -1.06 -1.18
N LYS A 125 12.76 -0.81 -0.79
CA LYS A 125 13.62 -1.76 -0.08
C LYS A 125 14.59 -1.04 0.85
N VAL A 126 14.74 -1.58 2.06
CA VAL A 126 15.74 -1.16 3.04
C VAL A 126 16.84 -2.22 3.11
N LYS A 127 18.08 -1.80 3.35
CA LYS A 127 19.19 -2.71 3.56
C LYS A 127 18.96 -3.59 4.79
N ARG A 128 19.26 -4.87 4.65
CA ARG A 128 19.23 -5.81 5.77
C ARG A 128 20.17 -5.37 6.90
N GLY A 129 19.63 -5.33 8.12
CA GLY A 129 20.26 -4.79 9.31
C GLY A 129 20.06 -3.28 9.50
N ASP A 130 19.33 -2.61 8.61
CA ASP A 130 19.06 -1.17 8.68
C ASP A 130 17.57 -0.87 8.92
N GLU A 131 16.71 -1.89 8.98
CA GLU A 131 15.26 -1.78 9.00
C GLU A 131 14.71 -0.99 10.19
N GLU A 132 15.40 -1.00 11.34
CA GLU A 132 15.01 -0.22 12.53
C GLU A 132 15.73 1.14 12.56
N ARG A 133 17.07 1.12 12.51
CA ARG A 133 17.89 2.33 12.64
C ARG A 133 17.66 3.38 11.56
N LEU A 134 17.26 2.97 10.35
CA LEU A 134 16.98 3.92 9.25
C LEU A 134 15.72 4.75 9.56
N PRO A 135 14.53 4.14 9.81
CA PRO A 135 13.37 4.88 10.26
C PRO A 135 13.63 5.72 11.52
N GLU A 136 14.30 5.16 12.53
CA GLU A 136 14.62 5.88 13.77
C GLU A 136 15.44 7.15 13.49
N HIS A 137 16.46 7.05 12.63
CA HIS A 137 17.26 8.20 12.25
C HIS A 137 16.41 9.26 11.54
N ILE A 138 15.59 8.88 10.57
CA ILE A 138 14.72 9.80 9.83
C ILE A 138 13.73 10.49 10.78
N GLN A 139 13.09 9.72 11.67
CA GLN A 139 12.14 10.25 12.64
C GLN A 139 12.81 11.15 13.69
N SER A 140 14.03 10.84 14.13
CA SER A 140 14.80 11.68 15.05
C SER A 140 15.07 13.10 14.52
N LYS A 141 15.00 13.28 13.19
CA LYS A 141 15.16 14.57 12.50
C LYS A 141 13.82 15.27 12.22
N GLY A 142 12.70 14.70 12.66
CA GLY A 142 11.35 15.20 12.39
C GLY A 142 10.86 14.94 10.96
N TRP A 143 11.53 14.05 10.23
CA TRP A 143 11.13 13.63 8.89
C TRP A 143 10.23 12.39 8.94
N LEU A 144 9.57 12.10 7.83
CA LEU A 144 8.68 10.93 7.71
C LEU A 144 9.36 9.80 6.94
N PHE A 145 9.12 8.57 7.38
CA PHE A 145 9.60 7.38 6.69
C PHE A 145 8.43 6.46 6.35
N PHE A 146 8.37 6.05 5.08
CA PHE A 146 7.39 5.12 4.55
C PHE A 146 8.15 3.93 3.93
N GLY A 147 8.30 2.88 4.73
CA GLY A 147 9.10 1.72 4.37
C GLY A 147 8.36 0.67 3.53
N PRO A 148 9.03 -0.47 3.26
CA PRO A 148 8.45 -1.57 2.49
C PRO A 148 7.15 -2.12 3.07
N ASP A 149 7.02 -2.17 4.40
CA ASP A 149 5.82 -2.67 5.06
C ASP A 149 4.63 -1.74 4.83
N TRP A 150 4.83 -0.42 4.97
CA TRP A 150 3.80 0.57 4.65
C TRP A 150 3.30 0.45 3.20
N LEU A 151 4.23 0.26 2.24
CA LEU A 151 3.87 0.06 0.83
C LEU A 151 3.02 -1.19 0.63
N ARG A 152 3.39 -2.31 1.27
CA ARG A 152 2.64 -3.57 1.19
C ARG A 152 1.27 -3.45 1.82
N ASP A 153 1.18 -2.85 3.01
CA ASP A 153 -0.07 -2.67 3.73
C ASP A 153 -1.06 -1.83 2.92
N ARG A 154 -0.59 -0.70 2.37
CA ARG A 154 -1.41 0.17 1.52
C ARG A 154 -1.86 -0.53 0.25
N LEU A 155 -0.97 -1.28 -0.42
CA LEU A 155 -1.34 -2.08 -1.59
C LEU A 155 -2.38 -3.17 -1.26
N GLN A 156 -2.25 -3.83 -0.10
CA GLN A 156 -3.23 -4.81 0.36
C GLN A 156 -4.60 -4.19 0.65
N GLU A 157 -4.63 -3.01 1.26
CA GLU A 157 -5.87 -2.24 1.45
C GLU A 157 -6.52 -1.92 0.10
N ARG A 158 -5.75 -1.41 -0.88
CA ARG A 158 -6.27 -1.12 -2.22
C ARG A 158 -6.81 -2.35 -2.95
N ALA A 159 -6.28 -3.54 -2.65
CA ALA A 159 -6.81 -4.78 -3.21
C ALA A 159 -8.21 -5.16 -2.65
N ARG A 160 -8.51 -4.72 -1.43
CA ARG A 160 -9.78 -4.95 -0.74
C ARG A 160 -10.84 -3.91 -1.12
N ASP A 161 -10.43 -2.72 -1.54
CA ASP A 161 -11.33 -1.66 -1.97
C ASP A 161 -12.23 -2.07 -3.15
N GLY A 162 -13.35 -1.34 -3.27
CA GLY A 162 -14.31 -1.44 -4.37
C GLY A 162 -13.69 -1.07 -5.74
N TYR A 163 -14.52 -0.78 -6.73
CA TYR A 163 -14.01 -0.41 -8.06
C TYR A 163 -13.14 0.86 -8.00
N SER A 164 -11.94 0.78 -8.58
CA SER A 164 -11.00 1.90 -8.71
C SER A 164 -10.18 1.69 -9.98
N ASN A 165 -9.99 2.76 -10.74
CA ASN A 165 -9.24 2.78 -12.00
C ASN A 165 -7.74 3.10 -11.84
N GLN A 166 -7.27 3.26 -10.60
CA GLN A 166 -5.83 3.41 -10.35
C GLN A 166 -5.11 2.11 -10.70
N VAL A 167 -3.99 2.23 -11.41
CA VAL A 167 -3.20 1.08 -11.86
C VAL A 167 -2.73 0.25 -10.67
N SER A 168 -2.29 0.90 -9.59
CA SER A 168 -1.92 0.24 -8.33
C SER A 168 -3.04 -0.62 -7.75
N SER A 169 -4.29 -0.15 -7.74
CA SER A 169 -5.46 -0.90 -7.29
C SER A 169 -5.75 -2.11 -8.18
N ILE A 170 -5.66 -1.93 -9.51
CA ILE A 170 -5.88 -3.04 -10.47
C ILE A 170 -4.79 -4.10 -10.30
N VAL A 171 -3.52 -3.71 -10.28
CA VAL A 171 -2.38 -4.63 -10.12
C VAL A 171 -2.44 -5.34 -8.77
N ALA A 172 -2.70 -4.63 -7.68
CA ALA A 172 -2.85 -5.22 -6.35
C ALA A 172 -3.98 -6.27 -6.33
N LYS A 173 -5.11 -5.99 -6.99
CA LYS A 173 -6.21 -6.95 -7.14
C LYS A 173 -5.81 -8.16 -7.96
N LEU A 174 -5.14 -7.97 -9.09
CA LEU A 174 -4.71 -9.08 -9.95
C LEU A 174 -3.76 -10.03 -9.22
N LEU A 175 -2.78 -9.47 -8.49
CA LEU A 175 -1.83 -10.25 -7.70
C LEU A 175 -2.54 -10.94 -6.52
N ILE A 176 -3.24 -10.17 -5.67
CA ILE A 176 -3.74 -10.68 -4.38
C ILE A 176 -5.00 -11.53 -4.55
N ARG A 177 -5.92 -11.20 -5.47
CA ARG A 177 -7.09 -12.06 -5.75
C ARG A 177 -6.69 -13.33 -6.50
N GLY A 178 -5.61 -13.28 -7.28
CA GLY A 178 -4.98 -14.48 -7.84
C GLY A 178 -4.39 -15.38 -6.76
N SER A 179 -3.70 -14.81 -5.78
CA SER A 179 -3.13 -15.53 -4.62
C SER A 179 -4.19 -16.08 -3.66
N ALA A 180 -5.36 -15.44 -3.54
CA ALA A 180 -6.46 -15.90 -2.70
C ALA A 180 -7.15 -17.20 -3.20
N LYS A 181 -6.71 -17.76 -4.35
CA LYS A 181 -7.05 -19.14 -4.75
C LYS A 181 -6.14 -20.19 -4.12
N GLU A 182 -5.15 -19.81 -3.32
CA GLU A 182 -4.48 -20.72 -2.38
C GLU A 182 -5.07 -20.53 -0.98
N GLY A 183 -6.32 -21.00 -0.81
CA GLY A 183 -6.71 -21.53 0.51
C GLY A 183 -5.78 -22.70 0.88
N PRO A 184 -5.83 -23.23 2.13
CA PRO A 184 -5.04 -24.40 2.48
C PRO A 184 -5.21 -25.42 1.36
N LYS A 185 -4.12 -25.82 0.70
CA LYS A 185 -4.16 -26.81 -0.38
C LYS A 185 -4.92 -27.99 0.18
N ALA A 186 -6.19 -28.13 -0.23
CA ALA A 186 -6.96 -29.30 0.07
C ALA A 186 -6.11 -30.45 -0.43
N THR A 187 -5.74 -31.35 0.47
CA THR A 187 -5.06 -32.59 0.13
C THR A 187 -5.78 -33.17 -1.08
N PRO A 188 -5.11 -33.34 -2.24
CA PRO A 188 -5.75 -33.96 -3.37
C PRO A 188 -6.08 -35.39 -2.95
N GLY A 189 -7.37 -35.70 -2.74
CA GLY A 189 -7.81 -37.09 -2.63
C GLY A 189 -8.71 -37.50 -1.47
N ALA A 190 -9.16 -36.63 -0.57
CA ALA A 190 -10.25 -37.02 0.33
C ALA A 190 -11.59 -36.92 -0.43
N LYS A 191 -12.03 -38.02 -1.07
CA LYS A 191 -13.41 -38.12 -1.58
C LYS A 191 -14.35 -37.95 -0.38
N LEU A 192 -15.26 -36.98 -0.45
CA LEU A 192 -16.36 -36.89 0.51
C LEU A 192 -17.24 -38.12 0.28
N ALA A 193 -17.29 -39.02 1.26
CA ALA A 193 -18.13 -40.21 1.17
C ALA A 193 -19.59 -39.78 1.10
N ALA A 194 -20.37 -40.33 0.16
CA ALA A 194 -21.74 -39.87 -0.10
C ALA A 194 -22.69 -40.12 1.10
N ASP A 195 -22.35 -41.09 1.93
CA ASP A 195 -23.03 -41.48 3.17
C ASP A 195 -22.58 -40.69 4.40
N ALA A 196 -21.50 -39.90 4.32
CA ALA A 196 -21.05 -39.07 5.43
C ALA A 196 -22.16 -38.10 5.86
N SER A 197 -22.37 -38.00 7.19
CA SER A 197 -23.43 -37.16 7.74
C SER A 197 -23.07 -35.69 7.58
N LEU A 198 -24.11 -34.87 7.40
CA LEU A 198 -23.99 -33.42 7.23
C LEU A 198 -24.90 -32.74 8.24
N THR A 199 -24.29 -31.91 9.08
CA THR A 199 -24.98 -31.10 10.08
C THR A 199 -24.77 -29.62 9.81
N LEU A 200 -25.86 -28.86 9.71
CA LEU A 200 -25.81 -27.40 9.65
C LEU A 200 -25.52 -26.84 11.05
N ILE A 201 -24.47 -26.03 11.20
CA ILE A 201 -24.08 -25.43 12.49
C ILE A 201 -24.73 -24.06 12.69
N MET A 202 -24.97 -23.32 11.60
CA MET A 202 -25.48 -21.95 11.66
C MET A 202 -27.01 -21.91 11.61
N ASN A 203 -27.60 -21.06 12.46
CA ASN A 203 -29.05 -20.81 12.50
C ASN A 203 -29.52 -19.80 11.43
N ALA A 204 -28.60 -19.14 10.74
CA ALA A 204 -28.89 -18.16 9.69
C ALA A 204 -27.92 -18.31 8.52
N ASN A 205 -28.38 -18.00 7.31
CA ASN A 205 -27.57 -18.06 6.10
C ASN A 205 -26.49 -16.96 6.11
N PRO A 206 -25.19 -17.29 6.18
CA PRO A 206 -24.11 -16.30 6.25
C PRO A 206 -23.77 -15.70 4.87
N LYS A 207 -24.44 -16.13 3.79
CA LYS A 207 -24.17 -15.68 2.43
C LYS A 207 -24.92 -14.38 2.12
N LYS A 208 -24.42 -13.62 1.15
CA LYS A 208 -25.08 -12.40 0.68
C LYS A 208 -26.39 -12.73 -0.04
N ALA A 209 -27.51 -12.17 0.44
CA ALA A 209 -28.82 -12.31 -0.19
C ALA A 209 -28.80 -11.98 -1.70
N GLY A 210 -29.54 -12.76 -2.50
CA GLY A 210 -29.60 -12.62 -3.96
C GLY A 210 -28.41 -13.23 -4.73
N SER A 211 -27.40 -13.78 -4.05
CA SER A 211 -26.31 -14.51 -4.72
C SER A 211 -26.65 -15.98 -4.99
N MET A 212 -26.06 -16.58 -6.03
CA MET A 212 -26.23 -18.03 -6.30
C MET A 212 -25.77 -18.90 -5.13
N ALA A 213 -24.75 -18.46 -4.38
CA ALA A 213 -24.28 -19.17 -3.19
C ALA A 213 -25.28 -19.10 -2.04
N HIS A 214 -26.04 -18.00 -1.92
CA HIS A 214 -27.12 -17.89 -0.94
C HIS A 214 -28.21 -18.93 -1.21
N GLY A 215 -28.70 -19.01 -2.45
CA GLY A 215 -29.73 -19.99 -2.82
C GLY A 215 -29.28 -21.44 -2.61
N ARG A 216 -28.02 -21.78 -2.93
CA ARG A 216 -27.49 -23.12 -2.65
C ARG A 216 -27.31 -23.40 -1.17
N TYR A 217 -26.94 -22.41 -0.36
CA TYR A 217 -26.81 -22.57 1.08
C TYR A 217 -28.16 -22.84 1.76
N GLU A 218 -29.25 -22.25 1.28
CA GLU A 218 -30.61 -22.51 1.81
C GLU A 218 -31.00 -23.99 1.71
N LEU A 219 -30.45 -24.71 0.74
CA LEU A 219 -30.69 -26.14 0.55
C LEU A 219 -30.16 -27.01 1.69
N TYR A 220 -29.23 -26.53 2.52
CA TYR A 220 -28.77 -27.28 3.71
C TYR A 220 -29.88 -27.53 4.73
N SER A 221 -30.92 -26.70 4.75
CA SER A 221 -32.07 -26.88 5.64
C SER A 221 -33.03 -27.97 5.14
N HIS A 222 -32.85 -28.45 3.90
CA HIS A 222 -33.72 -29.48 3.33
C HIS A 222 -33.46 -30.85 3.99
N PRO A 223 -34.48 -31.66 4.35
CA PRO A 223 -34.30 -32.94 5.03
C PRO A 223 -33.36 -33.94 4.30
N ARG A 224 -33.36 -33.93 2.97
CA ARG A 224 -32.43 -34.70 2.12
C ARG A 224 -30.96 -34.26 2.24
N ALA A 225 -30.65 -33.06 2.72
CA ALA A 225 -29.27 -32.57 2.84
C ALA A 225 -28.55 -33.08 4.10
N ARG A 226 -29.07 -34.10 4.80
CA ARG A 226 -28.45 -34.70 6.00
C ARG A 226 -27.23 -35.56 5.73
N THR A 227 -26.95 -35.87 4.46
CA THR A 227 -25.72 -36.53 4.02
C THR A 227 -25.10 -35.77 2.86
N VAL A 228 -23.81 -36.01 2.61
CA VAL A 228 -23.10 -35.45 1.46
C VAL A 228 -23.82 -35.77 0.15
N GLY A 229 -24.18 -37.04 -0.09
CA GLY A 229 -24.84 -37.47 -1.32
C GLY A 229 -26.22 -36.82 -1.51
N GLY A 230 -26.98 -36.69 -0.42
CA GLY A 230 -28.27 -36.03 -0.43
C GLY A 230 -28.16 -34.52 -0.72
N ALA A 231 -27.17 -33.85 -0.13
CA ALA A 231 -26.84 -32.45 -0.43
C ALA A 231 -26.46 -32.25 -1.91
N LEU A 232 -25.60 -33.12 -2.46
CA LEU A 232 -25.22 -33.06 -3.87
C LEU A 232 -26.42 -33.26 -4.81
N SER A 233 -27.34 -34.18 -4.47
CA SER A 233 -28.55 -34.44 -5.28
C SER A 233 -29.51 -33.24 -5.35
N LEU A 234 -29.43 -32.32 -4.39
CA LEU A 234 -30.22 -31.09 -4.35
C LEU A 234 -29.57 -29.94 -5.15
N GLY A 235 -28.35 -30.14 -5.67
CA GLY A 235 -27.62 -29.12 -6.43
C GLY A 235 -26.64 -28.29 -5.59
N ILE A 236 -26.34 -28.69 -4.35
CA ILE A 236 -25.21 -28.14 -3.60
C ILE A 236 -23.92 -28.65 -4.23
N LEU A 237 -22.95 -27.77 -4.49
CA LEU A 237 -21.72 -28.17 -5.17
C LEU A 237 -20.72 -28.80 -4.19
N PRO A 238 -19.89 -29.76 -4.63
CA PRO A 238 -18.81 -30.30 -3.78
C PRO A 238 -17.87 -29.22 -3.24
N ALA A 239 -17.68 -28.14 -3.98
CA ALA A 239 -16.88 -27.00 -3.55
C ALA A 239 -17.56 -26.19 -2.42
N ASP A 240 -18.89 -26.05 -2.44
CA ASP A 240 -19.63 -25.38 -1.37
C ASP A 240 -19.52 -26.18 -0.07
N LEU A 241 -19.69 -27.52 -0.13
CA LEU A 241 -19.52 -28.42 1.02
C LEU A 241 -18.15 -28.26 1.70
N ARG A 242 -17.07 -28.25 0.92
CA ARG A 242 -15.71 -28.07 1.46
C ARG A 242 -15.52 -26.69 2.07
N ASN A 243 -15.94 -25.64 1.35
CA ASN A 243 -15.75 -24.26 1.79
C ASN A 243 -16.57 -23.93 3.03
N ASP A 244 -17.79 -24.45 3.12
CA ASP A 244 -18.70 -24.23 4.24
C ASP A 244 -18.26 -25.05 5.47
N ALA A 245 -17.74 -26.26 5.27
CA ALA A 245 -17.13 -27.04 6.35
C ALA A 245 -15.86 -26.36 6.88
N ALA A 246 -14.97 -25.89 6.00
CA ALA A 246 -13.75 -25.19 6.38
C ALA A 246 -14.02 -23.87 7.14
N LYS A 247 -15.16 -23.23 6.86
CA LYS A 247 -15.60 -22.01 7.56
C LYS A 247 -16.42 -22.29 8.82
N GLY A 248 -16.64 -23.56 9.17
CA GLY A 248 -17.41 -23.95 10.35
C GLY A 248 -18.92 -23.70 10.23
N TYR A 249 -19.44 -23.53 9.00
CA TYR A 249 -20.87 -23.34 8.76
C TYR A 249 -21.64 -24.65 8.80
N ILE A 250 -20.99 -25.72 8.39
CA ILE A 250 -21.50 -27.09 8.43
C ILE A 250 -20.44 -28.01 9.02
N ARG A 251 -20.87 -29.17 9.52
CA ARG A 251 -20.00 -30.28 9.93
C ARG A 251 -20.25 -31.47 9.01
N ILE A 252 -19.19 -32.08 8.52
CA ILE A 252 -19.24 -33.34 7.75
C ILE A 252 -18.50 -34.38 8.57
N GLY A 253 -19.14 -35.51 8.88
CA GLY A 253 -18.58 -36.57 9.72
C GLY A 253 -19.39 -37.85 9.70
#